data_AF-A0A2V6UDX8-F1
#
_entry.id   AF-A0A2V6UDX8-F1
#
_cell.length_a   1.000
_cell.length_b   1.000
_cell.length_c   1.000
_cell.angle_alpha   90.00
_cell.angle_beta   90.00
_cell.angle_gamma   90.00
#
_symmetry.space_group_name_H-M   'P 1'
#
loop_
_entity.id
_entity.type
_entity.pdbx_description
1 polymer ?
#
loop_
_entity_poly.entity_id
_entity_poly.type
_entity_poly.pdbx_seq_one_letter_code
_entity_poly.pdbx_strand_id
1 'polypeptide(L)'
;MARTASPRVSSANVLAELRRAARKGDRAALTLAVEQMKILALSPRYWEKYLALLANPLARLVDLLVIKQGDRIGRQKGRKVPAAPRAPRRGGGRPSRVDRRRRPPVPSQPSLFPDADP
;
A
#
# COMPACT_ATOMS: atom_id res chain seq x y z
N MET A 1 -38.02 4.84 -10.13
CA MET A 1 -36.84 5.55 -9.60
C MET A 1 -35.73 5.52 -10.65
N ALA A 2 -35.50 6.63 -11.33
CA ALA A 2 -34.39 6.75 -12.28
C ALA A 2 -33.09 6.63 -11.48
N ARG A 3 -32.35 5.54 -11.68
CA ARG A 3 -30.96 5.44 -11.22
C ARG A 3 -30.20 6.51 -11.98
N THR A 4 -30.00 7.68 -11.36
CA THR A 4 -29.05 8.68 -11.85
C THR A 4 -27.74 7.95 -12.05
N ALA A 5 -27.40 7.71 -13.32
CA ALA A 5 -26.19 6.99 -13.66
C ALA A 5 -25.04 7.82 -13.11
N SER A 6 -24.46 7.35 -12.00
CA SER A 6 -23.31 8.00 -11.39
C SER A 6 -22.29 8.22 -12.51
N PRO A 7 -21.85 9.48 -12.75
CA PRO A 7 -21.04 9.82 -13.90
C PRO A 7 -19.89 8.83 -13.97
N ARG A 8 -19.80 8.11 -15.10
CA ARG A 8 -18.84 7.01 -15.26
C ARG A 8 -17.45 7.58 -15.06
N VAL A 9 -16.84 7.29 -13.91
CA VAL A 9 -15.47 7.72 -13.63
C VAL A 9 -14.55 7.14 -14.71
N SER A 10 -13.96 8.03 -15.49
CA SER A 10 -13.07 7.68 -16.60
C SER A 10 -11.62 7.82 -16.15
N SER A 11 -10.85 6.73 -16.25
CA SER A 11 -9.42 6.74 -15.91
C SER A 11 -8.64 7.75 -16.75
N ALA A 12 -9.03 7.95 -18.01
CA ALA A 12 -8.42 8.94 -18.90
C ALA A 12 -8.63 10.37 -18.37
N ASN A 13 -9.83 10.69 -17.87
CA ASN A 13 -10.13 12.00 -17.30
C ASN A 13 -9.33 12.22 -16.01
N VAL A 14 -9.25 11.21 -15.14
CA VAL A 14 -8.42 11.30 -13.93
C VAL A 14 -6.97 11.62 -14.28
N LEU A 15 -6.39 10.93 -15.27
CA LEU A 15 -5.01 11.22 -15.71
C LEU A 15 -4.86 12.60 -16.35
N ALA A 16 -5.87 13.08 -17.07
CA ALA A 16 -5.86 14.43 -17.65
C ALA A 16 -5.82 15.49 -16.54
N GLU A 17 -6.68 15.36 -15.53
CA GLU A 17 -6.72 16.27 -14.37
C GLU A 17 -5.42 16.20 -13.55
N LEU A 18 -4.88 15.01 -13.33
CA LEU A 18 -3.58 14.85 -12.65
C LEU A 18 -2.44 15.53 -13.40
N ARG A 19 -2.40 15.41 -14.74
CA ARG A 19 -1.39 16.09 -15.56
C ARG A 19 -1.59 17.60 -15.55
N ARG A 20 -2.84 18.07 -15.58
CA ARG A 20 -3.17 19.50 -15.49
C ARG A 20 -2.73 20.07 -14.14
N ALA A 21 -3.03 19.38 -13.06
CA ALA A 21 -2.57 19.73 -11.72
C ALA A 21 -1.04 19.76 -11.63
N ALA A 22 -0.35 18.75 -12.14
CA ALA A 22 1.11 18.67 -12.10
C ALA A 22 1.79 19.76 -12.96
N ARG A 23 1.25 20.08 -14.13
CA ARG A 23 1.85 21.06 -15.04
C ARG A 23 1.54 22.51 -14.67
N LYS A 24 0.33 22.79 -14.22
CA LYS A 24 -0.16 24.17 -13.97
C LYS A 24 -0.29 24.51 -12.48
N GLY A 25 -0.09 23.55 -11.58
CA GLY A 25 -0.37 23.73 -10.16
C GLY A 25 -1.87 23.88 -9.85
N ASP A 26 -2.75 23.43 -10.75
CA ASP A 26 -4.20 23.57 -10.61
C ASP A 26 -4.75 22.72 -9.45
N ARG A 27 -5.06 23.39 -8.33
CA ARG A 27 -5.54 22.75 -7.10
C ARG A 27 -6.96 22.19 -7.26
N ALA A 28 -7.80 22.80 -8.10
CA ALA A 28 -9.15 22.31 -8.34
C ALA A 28 -9.11 21.00 -9.13
N ALA A 29 -8.28 20.95 -10.18
CA ALA A 29 -8.00 19.73 -10.94
C ALA A 29 -7.47 18.61 -10.04
N LEU A 30 -6.53 18.92 -9.15
CA LEU A 30 -5.99 17.94 -8.19
C LEU A 30 -7.08 17.41 -7.26
N THR A 31 -7.89 18.29 -6.69
CA THR A 31 -8.98 17.91 -5.77
C THR A 31 -9.99 17.00 -6.46
N LEU A 32 -10.39 17.37 -7.67
CA LEU A 32 -11.32 16.59 -8.48
C LEU A 32 -10.75 15.20 -8.82
N ALA A 33 -9.49 15.13 -9.22
CA ALA A 33 -8.81 13.86 -9.50
C ALA A 33 -8.74 12.97 -8.25
N VAL A 34 -8.42 13.54 -7.09
CA VAL A 34 -8.36 12.83 -5.81
C VAL A 34 -9.72 12.24 -5.44
N GLU A 35 -10.80 13.02 -5.53
CA GLU A 35 -12.14 12.52 -5.21
C GLU A 35 -12.57 11.39 -6.15
N GLN A 36 -12.28 11.51 -7.45
CA GLN A 36 -12.53 10.43 -8.40
C GLN A 36 -11.69 9.18 -8.07
N MET A 37 -10.42 9.34 -7.71
CA MET A 37 -9.57 8.22 -7.31
C MET A 37 -10.06 7.54 -6.02
N LYS A 38 -10.58 8.29 -5.04
CA LYS A 38 -11.20 7.73 -3.82
C LYS A 38 -12.44 6.91 -4.16
N ILE A 39 -13.30 7.39 -5.06
CA ILE A 39 -14.48 6.64 -5.53
C ILE A 39 -14.05 5.30 -6.14
N LEU A 40 -13.03 5.32 -7.00
CA LEU A 40 -12.50 4.11 -7.63
C LEU A 40 -11.89 3.13 -6.60
N ALA A 41 -11.17 3.66 -5.59
CA ALA A 41 -10.52 2.85 -4.56
C ALA A 41 -11.51 2.21 -3.55
N LEU A 42 -12.55 2.95 -3.18
CA LEU A 42 -13.52 2.53 -2.16
C LEU A 42 -14.57 1.58 -2.72
N SER A 43 -14.92 1.73 -4.01
CA SER A 43 -15.95 0.92 -4.66
C SER A 43 -15.43 -0.44 -5.13
N PRO A 44 -15.99 -1.56 -4.64
CA PRO A 44 -15.64 -2.90 -5.11
C PRO A 44 -15.87 -3.10 -6.62
N ARG A 45 -16.78 -2.34 -7.23
CA ARG A 45 -17.08 -2.44 -8.66
C ARG A 45 -15.99 -1.85 -9.55
N TYR A 46 -15.20 -0.91 -9.03
CA TYR A 46 -14.24 -0.13 -9.82
C TYR A 46 -12.79 -0.35 -9.41
N TRP A 47 -12.55 -1.28 -8.48
CA TRP A 47 -11.21 -1.54 -7.94
C TRP A 47 -10.20 -1.96 -9.02
N GLU A 48 -10.57 -2.75 -10.02
CA GLU A 48 -9.68 -3.10 -11.14
C GLU A 48 -9.25 -1.86 -11.95
N LYS A 49 -10.17 -0.93 -12.20
CA LYS A 49 -9.86 0.33 -12.88
C LYS A 49 -8.91 1.19 -12.05
N TYR A 50 -9.12 1.21 -10.73
CA TYR A 50 -8.20 1.88 -9.81
C TYR A 50 -6.80 1.27 -9.87
N LEU A 51 -6.69 -0.06 -9.87
CA LEU A 51 -5.40 -0.73 -9.95
C LEU A 51 -4.68 -0.51 -11.27
N ALA A 52 -5.40 -0.53 -12.38
CA ALA A 52 -4.84 -0.17 -13.68
C ALA A 52 -4.36 1.29 -13.70
N LEU A 53 -5.10 2.19 -13.06
CA LEU A 53 -4.71 3.60 -12.92
C LEU A 53 -3.40 3.76 -12.12
N LEU A 54 -3.17 2.95 -11.09
CA LEU A 54 -1.95 2.96 -10.28
C LEU A 54 -0.68 2.54 -11.04
N ALA A 55 -0.79 1.94 -12.23
CA ALA A 55 0.35 1.72 -13.11
C ALA A 55 0.95 3.05 -13.60
N ASN A 56 0.19 4.15 -13.57
CA ASN A 56 0.70 5.48 -13.86
C ASN A 56 1.40 6.09 -12.63
N PRO A 57 2.64 6.62 -12.76
CA PRO A 57 3.40 7.14 -11.63
C PRO A 57 2.75 8.34 -10.95
N LEU A 58 2.04 9.22 -11.70
CA LEU A 58 1.36 10.37 -11.10
C LEU A 58 0.21 9.92 -10.20
N ALA A 59 -0.59 8.96 -10.67
CA ALA A 59 -1.65 8.38 -9.88
C ALA A 59 -1.08 7.64 -8.65
N ARG A 60 0.04 6.92 -8.81
CA ARG A 60 0.71 6.24 -7.70
C ARG A 60 1.21 7.22 -6.64
N LEU A 61 1.77 8.37 -7.04
CA LEU A 61 2.19 9.41 -6.10
C LEU A 61 1.00 9.99 -5.32
N VAL A 62 -0.10 10.29 -5.99
CA VAL A 62 -1.31 10.80 -5.33
C VAL A 62 -1.92 9.77 -4.37
N ASP A 63 -1.94 8.50 -4.77
CA ASP A 63 -2.37 7.40 -3.90
C ASP A 63 -1.52 7.34 -2.62
N LEU A 64 -0.20 7.31 -2.76
CA LEU A 64 0.74 7.21 -1.63
C LEU A 64 0.70 8.44 -0.71
N LEU A 65 0.51 9.63 -1.26
CA LEU A 65 0.62 10.89 -0.49
C LEU A 65 -0.71 11.33 0.12
N VAL A 66 -1.80 11.24 -0.65
CA VAL A 66 -3.10 11.85 -0.29
C VAL A 66 -4.09 10.79 0.15
N ILE A 67 -4.16 9.67 -0.56
CA ILE A 67 -5.16 8.65 -0.26
C ILE A 67 -4.66 7.81 0.92
N LYS A 68 -3.38 7.45 1.00
CA LYS A 68 -2.76 6.68 2.11
C LYS A 68 -3.55 5.44 2.56
N GLN A 69 -4.49 4.97 1.74
CA GLN A 69 -5.42 3.89 2.03
C GLN A 69 -5.38 2.79 0.96
N GLY A 70 -4.79 2.98 -0.22
CA GLY A 70 -4.76 1.95 -1.27
C GLY A 70 -4.18 0.63 -0.78
N ASP A 71 -3.04 0.68 -0.08
CA ASP A 71 -2.39 -0.51 0.48
C ASP A 71 -3.10 -1.04 1.75
N ARG A 72 -3.69 -0.18 2.59
CA ARG A 72 -4.43 -0.60 3.80
C ARG A 72 -5.77 -1.26 3.43
N ILE A 73 -6.52 -0.66 2.51
CA ILE A 73 -7.75 -1.20 1.92
C ILE A 73 -7.41 -2.45 1.10
N GLY A 74 -6.32 -2.44 0.34
CA GLY A 74 -5.85 -3.62 -0.40
C GLY A 74 -5.59 -4.80 0.53
N ARG A 75 -4.87 -4.60 1.63
CA ARG A 75 -4.62 -5.63 2.66
C ARG A 75 -5.91 -6.05 3.39
N GLN A 76 -6.76 -5.11 3.79
CA GLN A 76 -8.04 -5.39 4.46
C GLN A 76 -9.03 -6.13 3.57
N LYS A 77 -9.03 -5.86 2.25
CA LYS A 77 -9.88 -6.53 1.26
C LYS A 77 -9.21 -7.76 0.64
N GLY A 78 -8.18 -8.32 1.27
CA GLY A 78 -7.62 -9.64 0.92
C GLY A 78 -6.61 -9.66 -0.25
N ARG A 79 -6.14 -8.50 -0.72
CA ARG A 79 -5.07 -8.47 -1.72
C ARG A 79 -3.75 -8.86 -1.05
N LYS A 80 -3.32 -10.11 -1.24
CA LYS A 80 -1.92 -10.50 -1.09
C LYS A 80 -1.14 -9.78 -2.19
N VAL A 81 -0.68 -8.56 -1.91
CA VAL A 81 0.34 -7.92 -2.75
C VAL A 81 1.54 -8.86 -2.70
N PRO A 82 1.95 -9.51 -3.81
CA PRO A 82 3.19 -10.25 -3.80
C PRO A 82 4.28 -9.23 -3.43
N ALA A 83 4.97 -9.49 -2.32
CA ALA A 83 6.07 -8.65 -1.89
C ALA A 83 6.99 -8.50 -3.11
N ALA A 84 7.15 -7.27 -3.60
CA ALA A 84 8.05 -7.02 -4.71
C ALA A 84 9.41 -7.61 -4.32
N PRO A 85 10.01 -8.50 -5.13
CA PRO A 85 11.30 -9.08 -4.80
C PRO A 85 12.28 -7.91 -4.67
N ARG A 86 12.76 -7.70 -3.43
CA ARG A 86 13.78 -6.71 -3.13
C ARG A 86 14.97 -7.07 -4.02
N ALA A 87 15.26 -6.22 -5.01
CA ALA A 87 16.37 -6.45 -5.92
C ALA A 87 17.62 -6.78 -5.09
N PRO A 88 18.33 -7.90 -5.38
CA PRO A 88 19.50 -8.28 -4.60
C PRO A 88 20.53 -7.16 -4.74
N ARG A 89 20.97 -6.62 -3.60
CA ARG A 89 22.10 -5.69 -3.56
C ARG A 89 23.28 -6.43 -4.18
N ARG A 90 23.75 -5.98 -5.35
CA ARG A 90 25.01 -6.43 -5.93
C ARG A 90 26.13 -5.99 -4.98
N GLY A 91 26.61 -6.93 -4.19
CA GLY A 91 27.84 -6.82 -3.40
C GLY A 91 28.55 -8.15 -3.52
N GLY A 92 29.49 -8.24 -4.45
CA GLY A 92 30.31 -9.42 -4.66
C GLY A 92 31.29 -9.64 -3.50
N GLY A 93 31.53 -10.91 -3.18
CA GLY A 93 32.53 -11.37 -2.21
C GLY A 93 32.18 -12.77 -1.71
N ARG A 94 32.88 -13.79 -2.24
CA ARG A 94 32.59 -15.24 -2.15
C ARG A 94 33.09 -15.87 -0.82
N PRO A 95 33.02 -17.20 -0.58
CA PRO A 95 32.43 -17.79 0.63
C PRO A 95 33.45 -18.54 1.53
N SER A 96 33.07 -18.99 2.72
CA SER A 96 33.12 -20.41 3.11
C SER A 96 32.78 -20.63 4.59
N ARG A 97 32.28 -21.84 4.83
CA ARG A 97 31.76 -22.47 6.05
C ARG A 97 32.70 -22.37 7.24
N VAL A 98 32.15 -22.17 8.45
CA VAL A 98 32.46 -23.03 9.61
C VAL A 98 31.21 -23.16 10.49
N ASP A 99 30.77 -24.40 10.59
CA ASP A 99 29.86 -24.98 11.57
C ASP A 99 30.42 -24.84 12.99
N ARG A 100 29.65 -24.32 13.96
CA ARG A 100 29.70 -24.79 15.36
C ARG A 100 28.70 -24.12 16.30
N ARG A 101 27.94 -25.02 16.94
CA ARG A 101 27.45 -25.00 18.33
C ARG A 101 26.07 -24.36 18.56
N ARG A 102 25.07 -25.24 18.49
CA ARG A 102 23.93 -25.26 19.43
C ARG A 102 24.39 -24.86 20.83
N ARG A 103 23.73 -23.88 21.43
CA ARG A 103 23.84 -23.57 22.86
C ARG A 103 22.53 -24.02 23.56
N PRO A 104 22.63 -24.70 24.73
CA PRO A 104 21.53 -25.42 25.39
C PRO A 104 20.52 -24.48 26.08
N PRO A 105 19.37 -25.00 26.56
CA PRO A 105 18.33 -24.19 27.21
C PRO A 105 18.85 -23.52 28.48
N VAL A 106 18.47 -22.25 28.67
CA VAL A 106 18.80 -21.48 29.87
C VAL A 106 17.69 -21.71 30.91
N PRO A 107 18.05 -21.94 32.19
CA PRO A 107 17.17 -22.44 33.25
C PRO A 107 16.06 -21.46 33.68
N SER A 108 15.01 -22.04 34.26
CA SER A 108 13.88 -21.36 34.91
C SER A 108 14.34 -20.27 35.87
N GLN A 109 13.91 -19.04 35.58
CA GLN A 109 14.10 -17.87 36.42
C GLN A 109 13.31 -18.04 37.74
N PRO A 110 13.92 -17.90 38.92
CA PRO A 110 13.17 -17.92 40.18
C PRO A 110 12.27 -16.68 40.27
N SER A 111 11.02 -16.90 40.67
CA SER A 111 9.99 -15.85 40.84
C SER A 111 10.43 -14.83 41.88
N LEU A 112 10.11 -13.55 41.65
CA LEU A 112 10.45 -12.42 42.52
C LEU A 112 9.43 -12.16 43.64
N PHE A 113 8.47 -13.07 43.85
CA PHE A 113 7.44 -12.94 44.88
C PHE A 113 7.41 -14.21 45.75
N PRO A 114 8.13 -14.22 46.89
CA PRO A 114 8.13 -15.35 47.81
C PRO A 114 6.91 -15.41 48.76
N ASP A 115 6.08 -14.36 48.84
CA ASP A 115 5.00 -14.25 49.85
C ASP A 115 3.60 -14.11 49.23
N ALA A 116 3.26 -14.98 48.29
CA ALA A 116 1.86 -15.14 47.85
C ALA A 116 1.32 -16.49 48.35
N ASP A 117 1.19 -16.57 49.68
CA ASP A 117 0.44 -17.61 50.39
C ASP A 117 -1.07 -17.50 50.12
N PRO A 118 -1.80 -18.60 50.32
CA PRO A 118 -2.81 -18.59 51.38
C PRO A 118 -2.44 -19.45 52.60
#